data_AF-A0A5E6R086-F1
#
_entry.id   AF-A0A5E6R086-F1
#
_cell.length_a   1.000
_cell.length_b   1.000
_cell.length_c   1.000
_cell.angle_alpha   90.00
_cell.angle_beta   90.00
_cell.angle_gamma   90.00
#
_symmetry.space_group_name_H-M   'P 1'
#
loop_
_entity.id
_entity.type
_entity.pdbx_description
1 polymer ?
#
loop_
_entity_poly.entity_id
_entity_poly.type
_entity_poly.pdbx_seq_one_letter_code
_entity_poly.pdbx_strand_id
1 'polypeptide(L)' 'MARREFAQFEAVSAMVPVEGGGYHAAIAVKALAGMGTPRFHKVLDGQLFKGAIAADEAACAELERLQGVSEEGELIW' A
#
# COMPACT_ATOMS: atom_id res chain seq x y z
N MET A 1 -2.71 -10.31 -0.50
CA MET A 1 -1.86 -9.50 0.39
C MET A 1 -0.41 -9.95 0.28
N ALA A 2 0.39 -9.22 -0.48
CA ALA A 2 1.84 -9.37 -0.62
C ALA A 2 2.57 -8.43 0.36
N ARG A 3 3.80 -8.78 0.76
CA ARG A 3 4.62 -7.98 1.70
C ARG A 3 6.07 -7.89 1.25
N ARG A 4 6.70 -6.74 1.50
CA ARG A 4 8.13 -6.51 1.26
C ARG A 4 8.73 -5.75 2.44
N GLU A 5 9.87 -6.23 2.93
CA GLU A 5 10.62 -5.58 4.00
C GLU A 5 11.69 -4.65 3.40
N PHE A 6 11.81 -3.47 4.02
CA PHE A 6 12.82 -2.45 3.79
C PHE A 6 13.52 -2.17 5.12
N ALA A 7 14.59 -1.35 5.10
CA ALA A 7 15.49 -1.18 6.24
C ALA A 7 14.78 -0.95 7.60
N GLN A 8 13.85 0.01 7.67
CA GLN A 8 13.11 0.34 8.90
C GLN A 8 11.61 0.07 8.80
N PHE A 9 11.14 -0.33 7.62
CA PHE A 9 9.74 -0.38 7.28
C PHE A 9 9.36 -1.69 6.60
N GLU A 10 8.11 -2.07 6.77
CA GLU A 10 7.44 -3.05 5.96
C GLU A 10 6.41 -2.36 5.07
N ALA A 11 6.38 -2.71 3.80
CA ALA A 11 5.32 -2.32 2.87
C ALA A 11 4.45 -3.54 2.53
N VAL A 12 3.13 -3.40 2.62
CA VAL A 12 2.15 -4.47 2.41
C VAL A 12 1.11 -4.00 1.39
N SER A 13 0.74 -4.85 0.45
CA SER A 13 -0.37 -4.57 -0.46
C SER A 13 -1.66 -4.45 0.34
N ALA A 14 -2.46 -3.46 0.00
CA ALA A 14 -3.68 -3.14 0.71
C ALA A 14 -4.73 -2.53 -0.23
N MET A 15 -5.91 -2.35 0.32
CA MET A 15 -7.00 -1.66 -0.32
C MET A 15 -7.69 -0.74 0.69
N VAL A 16 -8.13 0.42 0.22
CA VAL A 16 -8.87 1.38 1.04
C VAL A 16 -10.30 1.49 0.50
N PRO A 17 -11.34 1.15 1.29
CA PRO A 17 -12.72 1.32 0.86
C PRO A 17 -13.05 2.79 0.65
N VAL A 18 -13.88 3.07 -0.35
CA VAL A 18 -14.35 4.42 -0.66
C VAL A 18 -15.81 4.57 -0.22
N GLU A 19 -16.13 5.69 0.40
CA GLU A 19 -17.52 6.01 0.74
C GLU A 19 -18.35 6.11 -0.55
N GLY A 20 -19.51 5.46 -0.58
CA GLY A 20 -20.30 5.31 -1.81
C GLY A 20 -19.92 4.12 -2.69
N GLY A 21 -18.88 3.36 -2.32
CA GLY A 21 -18.56 2.05 -2.90
C GLY A 21 -17.25 2.01 -3.68
N GLY A 22 -16.73 0.79 -3.81
CA GLY A 22 -15.44 0.53 -4.46
C GLY A 22 -14.24 0.68 -3.52
N TYR A 23 -13.06 0.52 -4.09
CA TYR A 23 -11.79 0.43 -3.37
C TYR A 23 -10.68 1.11 -4.16
N HIS A 24 -9.80 1.81 -3.47
CA HIS A 24 -8.50 2.18 -4.02
C HIS A 24 -7.48 1.08 -3.74
N ALA A 25 -6.57 0.85 -4.69
CA ALA A 25 -5.33 0.14 -4.41
C ALA A 25 -4.47 1.01 -3.49
N ALA A 26 -3.81 0.39 -2.51
CA ALA A 26 -2.94 1.10 -1.59
C ALA A 26 -1.75 0.23 -1.18
N ILE A 27 -0.69 0.89 -0.72
CA ILE A 27 0.42 0.26 -0.02
C ILE A 27 0.39 0.75 1.43
N ALA A 28 0.30 -0.17 2.37
CA ALA A 28 0.40 0.11 3.79
C ALA A 28 1.87 0.03 4.21
N VAL A 29 2.41 1.12 4.74
CA VAL A 29 3.77 1.22 5.27
C VAL A 29 3.71 1.20 6.79
N LYS A 30 4.45 0.29 7.41
CA LYS A 30 4.53 0.13 8.87
C LYS A 30 5.99 0.08 9.31
N ALA A 31 6.33 0.84 10.35
CA ALA A 31 7.66 0.72 10.97
C ALA A 31 7.86 -0.66 11.59
N LEU A 32 9.02 -1.29 11.35
CA LEU A 32 9.37 -2.59 11.93
C LEU A 32 9.61 -2.47 13.44
N ALA A 33 10.26 -1.40 13.87
CA ALA A 33 10.53 -1.10 15.27
C ALA A 33 9.53 -0.06 15.80
N GLY A 34 8.38 -0.51 16.30
CA GLY A 34 7.43 0.37 16.98
C GLY A 34 5.98 -0.14 17.01
N MET A 35 5.16 0.50 17.85
CA MET A 35 3.70 0.32 17.93
C MET A 35 2.96 1.37 17.08
N GLY A 36 3.53 1.76 15.94
CA GLY A 36 2.93 2.76 15.04
C GLY A 36 1.82 2.17 14.19
N THR A 37 0.75 2.93 13.99
CA THR A 37 -0.30 2.58 13.02
C THR A 37 0.27 2.63 11.60
N PRO A 38 -0.03 1.65 10.73
CA PRO A 38 0.39 1.70 9.34
C PRO A 38 -0.15 2.95 8.64
N ARG A 39 0.69 3.59 7.83
CA ARG A 39 0.29 4.66 6.92
C ARG A 39 -0.12 4.06 5.60
N PHE A 40 -1.27 4.47 5.07
CA PHE A 40 -1.76 3.99 3.78
C PHE A 40 -1.45 5.03 2.70
N HIS A 41 -0.76 4.59 1.66
CA HIS A 41 -0.47 5.36 0.47
C HIS A 41 -1.37 4.82 -0.64
N LYS A 42 -2.32 5.61 -1.11
CA LYS A 42 -3.08 5.25 -2.30
C LYS A 42 -2.13 5.22 -3.50
N VAL A 43 -2.29 4.21 -4.34
CA VAL A 43 -1.52 4.05 -5.58
C VAL A 43 -2.50 3.96 -6.74
N LEU A 44 -2.00 4.16 -7.96
CA LEU A 44 -2.82 4.21 -9.16
C LEU A 44 -3.94 5.27 -9.04
N ASP A 45 -3.53 6.50 -8.72
CA ASP A 45 -4.47 7.60 -8.49
C ASP A 45 -5.46 7.77 -9.64
N GLY A 46 -6.71 8.03 -9.27
CA GLY A 46 -7.83 8.12 -10.21
C GLY A 46 -8.48 6.77 -10.57
N GLN A 47 -7.88 5.63 -10.21
CA GLN A 47 -8.51 4.32 -10.38
C GLN A 47 -9.38 3.95 -9.16
N LEU A 48 -10.58 3.47 -9.45
CA LEU A 48 -11.51 2.92 -8.47
C LEU A 48 -11.89 1.49 -8.89
N PHE A 49 -11.62 0.53 -8.03
CA PHE A 49 -11.93 -0.88 -8.24
C PHE A 49 -13.28 -1.21 -7.61
N LYS A 50 -14.11 -2.01 -8.30
CA LYS A 50 -15.41 -2.43 -7.76
C LYS A 50 -15.29 -3.43 -6.60
N GLY A 51 -14.19 -4.18 -6.54
CA GLY A 51 -13.98 -5.24 -5.56
C GLY A 51 -12.63 -5.14 -4.86
N ALA A 52 -12.63 -5.54 -3.59
CA ALA A 52 -11.43 -5.50 -2.74
C ALA A 52 -10.29 -6.35 -3.30
N ILE A 53 -10.60 -7.53 -3.85
CA ILE A 53 -9.60 -8.43 -4.44
C ILE A 53 -8.88 -7.76 -5.62
N ALA A 54 -9.63 -7.14 -6.54
CA ALA A 54 -9.04 -6.46 -7.69
C ALA A 54 -8.15 -5.27 -7.28
N ALA A 55 -8.52 -4.54 -6.22
CA ALA A 55 -7.67 -3.49 -5.67
C ALA A 55 -6.39 -4.05 -5.03
N ASP A 56 -6.47 -5.16 -4.28
CA ASP A 56 -5.30 -5.81 -3.68
C ASP A 56 -4.37 -6.42 -4.75
N GLU A 57 -4.91 -7.01 -5.81
CA GLU A 57 -4.12 -7.52 -6.94
C GLU A 57 -3.37 -6.37 -7.65
N ALA A 58 -4.04 -5.25 -7.90
CA ALA A 58 -3.40 -4.06 -8.45
C ALA A 58 -2.33 -3.48 -7.50
N ALA A 59 -2.60 -3.46 -6.20
CA ALA A 59 -1.62 -3.08 -5.19
C ALA A 59 -0.43 -4.04 -5.10
N CYS A 60 -0.64 -5.35 -5.29
CA CYS A 60 0.45 -6.33 -5.37
C CYS A 60 1.38 -6.02 -6.54
N ALA A 61 0.82 -5.73 -7.73
CA ALA A 61 1.62 -5.40 -8.91
C ALA A 61 2.44 -4.12 -8.71
N GLU A 62 1.86 -3.09 -8.08
CA GLU A 62 2.61 -1.88 -7.74
C GLU A 62 3.65 -2.13 -6.65
N LEU A 63 3.34 -2.92 -5.63
CA LEU A 63 4.29 -3.29 -4.58
C LEU A 63 5.52 -4.02 -5.15
N GLU A 64 5.38 -4.83 -6.20
CA GLU A 64 6.53 -5.47 -6.88
C GLU A 64 7.47 -4.45 -7.54
N ARG A 65 6.94 -3.31 -8.00
CA ARG A 65 7.70 -2.24 -8.67
C ARG A 65 8.33 -1.25 -7.69
N LEU A 66 7.89 -1.23 -6.44
CA LEU A 66 8.40 -0.33 -5.41
C LEU A 66 9.91 -0.51 -5.22
N GLN A 67 10.70 0.56 -5.34
CA GLN A 67 12.15 0.49 -5.16
C GLN A 67 12.54 0.59 -3.68
N GLY A 68 11.77 1.32 -2.88
CA GLY A 68 12.12 1.60 -1.49
C GLY A 68 11.01 2.27 -0.69
N VAL A 69 11.31 2.50 0.59
CA VAL A 69 10.53 3.37 1.48
C VAL A 69 11.52 4.35 2.11
N SER A 70 11.20 5.64 2.11
CA SER A 70 12.05 6.70 2.70
C SER A 70 12.03 6.65 4.23
N GLU A 71 12.89 7.44 4.88
CA GLU A 71 12.93 7.53 6.35
C GLU A 71 11.63 8.08 6.94
N GLU A 72 10.87 8.88 6.17
CA GLU A 72 9.56 9.41 6.52
C GLU A 72 8.41 8.44 6.24
N GLY A 73 8.72 7.24 5.74
CA GLY A 73 7.73 6.25 5.36
C GLY A 73 7.04 6.53 4.01
N GLU A 74 7.64 7.31 3.12
CA GLU A 74 7.09 7.56 1.78
C GLU A 74 7.55 6.52 0.76
N LEU A 75 6.73 6.27 -0.27
CA LEU A 75 7.04 5.31 -1.33
C LEU A 75 8.11 5.86 -2.29
N ILE A 76 9.13 5.05 -2.57
CA ILE A 76 10.16 5.34 -3.58
C ILE A 76 9.96 4.39 -4.75
N TRP A 77 9.70 4.95 -5.93
CA TRP A 77 9.37 4.24 -7.17
C TRP A 77 10.54 4.07 -8.11
#